data_AF-A0A349ZVP6-F1
#
_entry.id   AF-A0A349ZVP6-F1
#
_cell.length_a   1.000
_cell.length_b   1.000
_cell.length_c   1.000
_cell.angle_alpha   90.00
_cell.angle_beta   90.00
_cell.angle_gamma   90.00
#
_symmetry.space_group_name_H-M   'P 1'
#
loop_
_entity.id
_entity.type
_entity.pdbx_description
1 polymer ?
#
loop_
_entity_poly.entity_id
_entity_poly.type
_entity_poly.pdbx_seq_one_letter_code
_entity_poly.pdbx_strand_id
1 'polypeptide(L)'
;MSKQNTMMRVSLKNSENLKILKNELGLSSYDEVVSYLIEANLKGNSEGNLMVEMKKTLEKGLTLNEKRTEAVHKRLGHLDKYYFTKILDTHNLLKEFLTSNLKAQSNPEKTEVVQFSVNETEKKKLEKELNDVWESHREMEEINKNLNTQVNAIKGKFKFESGAFSKSYKAVLSVQEFKEIFK
;
A
#
# COMPACT_ATOMS: atom_id res chain seq x y z
N MET A 1 -39.25 -25.17 29.66
CA MET A 1 -38.73 -24.61 30.92
C MET A 1 -39.54 -23.36 31.25
N SER A 2 -40.22 -23.34 32.40
CA SER A 2 -41.07 -22.22 32.83
C SER A 2 -40.20 -20.99 33.10
N LYS A 3 -40.44 -19.86 32.43
CA LYS A 3 -39.77 -18.58 32.76
C LYS A 3 -40.30 -18.12 34.12
N GLN A 4 -39.47 -18.22 35.16
CA GLN A 4 -39.77 -17.57 36.44
C GLN A 4 -39.76 -16.06 36.22
N ASN A 5 -40.92 -15.42 36.39
CA ASN A 5 -41.04 -13.97 36.35
C ASN A 5 -40.49 -13.39 37.66
N THR A 6 -39.22 -13.03 37.67
CA THR A 6 -38.58 -12.35 38.80
C THR A 6 -38.86 -10.85 38.70
N MET A 7 -39.62 -10.29 39.64
CA MET A 7 -39.86 -8.84 39.70
C MET A 7 -38.71 -8.16 40.44
N MET A 8 -38.08 -7.17 39.81
CA MET A 8 -37.06 -6.31 40.43
C MET A 8 -37.68 -4.96 40.81
N ARG A 9 -37.56 -4.56 42.08
CA ARG A 9 -37.93 -3.21 42.52
C ARG A 9 -36.76 -2.26 42.28
N VAL A 10 -37.04 -1.13 41.64
CA VAL A 10 -36.03 -0.14 41.25
C VAL A 10 -36.48 1.23 41.75
N SER A 11 -35.54 2.03 42.28
CA SER A 11 -35.83 3.42 42.67
C SER A 11 -36.09 4.29 41.44
N LEU A 12 -36.80 5.41 41.61
CA LEU A 12 -37.11 6.33 40.51
C LEU A 12 -35.83 6.79 39.77
N LYS A 13 -34.80 7.18 40.53
CA LYS A 13 -33.49 7.56 40.00
C LYS A 13 -32.84 6.45 39.17
N ASN A 14 -32.90 5.20 39.64
CA ASN A 14 -32.30 4.09 38.90
C ASN A 14 -33.12 3.72 37.66
N SER A 15 -34.44 3.93 37.66
CA SER A 15 -35.27 3.78 36.47
C SER A 15 -34.91 4.80 35.38
N GLU A 16 -34.64 6.05 35.76
CA GLU A 16 -34.15 7.08 34.83
C GLU A 16 -32.78 6.71 34.26
N ASN A 17 -31.85 6.24 35.10
CA ASN A 17 -30.54 5.77 34.64
C ASN A 17 -30.65 4.59 33.67
N LEU A 18 -31.55 3.63 33.92
CA LEU A 18 -31.78 2.51 33.02
C LEU A 18 -32.36 2.96 31.67
N LYS A 19 -33.20 4.00 31.65
CA LYS A 19 -33.72 4.59 30.41
C LYS A 19 -32.62 5.25 29.59
N ILE A 20 -31.71 5.98 30.25
CA ILE A 20 -30.54 6.58 29.59
C ILE A 20 -29.66 5.47 28.98
N LEU A 21 -29.29 4.47 29.78
CA LEU A 21 -28.48 3.34 29.34
C LEU A 21 -29.10 2.56 28.18
N LYS A 22 -30.42 2.33 28.22
CA LYS A 22 -31.15 1.67 27.14
C LYS A 22 -30.97 2.42 25.81
N ASN A 23 -31.10 3.74 25.84
CA ASN A 23 -31.00 4.59 24.65
C ASN A 23 -29.57 4.69 24.14
N GLU A 24 -28.59 4.85 25.04
CA GLU A 24 -27.17 4.95 24.67
C GLU A 24 -26.62 3.65 24.09
N LEU A 25 -27.02 2.50 24.64
CA LEU A 25 -26.60 1.18 24.16
C LEU A 25 -27.44 0.66 22.98
N GLY A 26 -28.51 1.37 22.60
CA GLY A 26 -29.42 0.96 21.53
C GLY A 26 -30.17 -0.34 21.81
N LEU A 27 -30.44 -0.66 23.08
CA LEU A 27 -31.08 -1.91 23.49
C LEU A 27 -32.61 -1.81 23.40
N SER A 28 -33.26 -2.92 23.06
CA SER A 28 -34.69 -2.94 22.74
C SER A 28 -35.58 -2.98 23.98
N SER A 29 -35.10 -3.57 25.08
CA SER A 29 -35.85 -3.76 26.33
C SER A 29 -35.03 -3.45 27.58
N TYR A 30 -35.70 -3.21 28.70
CA TYR A 30 -35.02 -3.05 29.99
C TYR A 30 -34.41 -4.36 30.50
N ASP A 31 -35.02 -5.50 30.14
CA ASP A 31 -34.47 -6.83 30.46
C ASP A 31 -33.10 -7.03 29.80
N GLU A 32 -32.93 -6.59 28.55
CA GLU A 32 -31.64 -6.62 27.86
C GLU A 32 -30.60 -5.73 28.56
N VAL A 33 -31.00 -4.56 29.05
CA VAL A 33 -30.10 -3.68 29.82
C VAL A 33 -29.67 -4.36 31.13
N VAL A 34 -30.61 -5.00 31.83
CA VAL A 34 -30.32 -5.72 33.08
C VAL A 34 -29.43 -6.93 32.82
N SER A 35 -29.70 -7.72 31.78
CA SER A 35 -28.83 -8.83 31.36
C SER A 35 -27.44 -8.34 30.99
N TYR A 36 -27.33 -7.24 30.24
CA TYR A 36 -26.05 -6.63 29.90
C TYR A 36 -25.26 -6.19 31.15
N LEU A 37 -25.92 -5.57 32.12
CA LEU A 37 -25.29 -5.15 33.37
C LEU A 37 -24.89 -6.34 34.24
N ILE A 38 -25.70 -7.39 34.30
CA ILE A 38 -25.36 -8.64 35.01
C ILE A 38 -24.17 -9.31 34.34
N GLU A 39 -24.16 -9.41 33.00
CA GLU A 39 -23.02 -9.93 32.26
C GLU A 39 -21.77 -9.09 32.45
N ALA A 40 -21.88 -7.76 32.41
CA ALA A 40 -20.78 -6.85 32.64
C ALA A 40 -20.21 -6.99 34.07
N ASN A 41 -21.08 -7.16 35.06
CA ASN A 41 -20.68 -7.36 36.46
C ASN A 41 -20.09 -8.76 36.69
N LEU A 42 -20.61 -9.80 36.03
CA LEU A 42 -20.05 -11.16 36.03
C LEU A 42 -18.70 -11.22 35.28
N LYS A 43 -18.56 -10.47 34.18
CA LYS A 43 -17.30 -10.33 33.41
C LYS A 43 -16.29 -9.42 34.09
N GLY A 44 -16.73 -8.52 34.98
CA GLY A 44 -15.91 -7.63 35.81
C GLY A 44 -14.91 -8.36 36.72
N ASN A 45 -15.02 -9.68 36.87
CA ASN A 45 -14.07 -10.52 37.61
C ASN A 45 -13.06 -11.27 36.71
N SER A 46 -12.85 -10.87 35.46
CA SER A 46 -11.94 -11.62 34.57
C SER A 46 -11.07 -10.72 33.67
N GLU A 47 -10.01 -10.14 34.24
CA GLU A 47 -8.87 -9.62 33.45
C GLU A 47 -8.37 -10.63 32.40
N GLY A 48 -8.54 -11.94 32.68
CA GLY A 48 -8.26 -13.01 31.73
C GLY A 48 -9.09 -12.99 30.44
N ASN A 49 -10.36 -12.55 30.49
CA ASN A 49 -11.21 -12.51 29.28
C ASN A 49 -10.87 -11.32 28.38
N LEU A 50 -10.56 -10.16 28.96
CA LEU A 50 -10.07 -9.00 28.20
C LEU A 50 -8.75 -9.35 27.49
N MET A 51 -7.83 -10.01 28.19
CA MET A 51 -6.54 -10.45 27.62
C MET A 51 -6.72 -11.52 26.53
N VAL A 52 -7.68 -12.43 26.68
CA VAL A 52 -7.99 -13.44 25.66
C VAL A 52 -8.64 -12.81 24.42
N GLU A 53 -9.55 -11.85 24.59
CA GLU A 53 -10.13 -11.10 23.46
C GLU A 53 -9.11 -10.18 22.78
N MET A 54 -8.25 -9.50 23.53
CA MET A 54 -7.13 -8.73 22.99
C MET A 54 -6.16 -9.62 22.23
N LYS A 55 -5.78 -10.78 22.79
CA LYS A 55 -4.92 -11.76 22.12
C LYS A 55 -5.54 -12.25 20.81
N LYS A 56 -6.82 -12.62 20.82
CA LYS A 56 -7.55 -13.07 19.63
C LYS A 56 -7.68 -11.97 18.56
N THR A 57 -7.84 -10.72 18.99
CA THR A 57 -7.91 -9.56 18.09
C THR A 57 -6.53 -9.25 17.48
N LEU A 58 -5.47 -9.33 18.29
CA LEU A 58 -4.09 -9.17 17.85
C LEU A 58 -3.68 -10.28 16.87
N GLU A 59 -4.00 -11.55 17.16
CA GLU A 59 -3.72 -12.68 16.25
C GLU A 59 -4.45 -12.53 14.90
N LYS A 60 -5.71 -12.09 14.93
CA LYS A 60 -6.46 -11.76 13.69
C LYS A 60 -5.84 -10.59 12.93
N GLY A 61 -5.38 -9.55 13.64
CA GLY A 61 -4.69 -8.41 13.04
C GLY A 61 -3.35 -8.82 12.40
N LEU A 62 -2.59 -9.68 13.07
CA LEU A 62 -1.28 -10.16 12.64
C LEU A 62 -1.40 -11.03 11.38
N THR A 63 -2.33 -11.98 11.37
CA THR A 63 -2.61 -12.81 10.18
C THR A 63 -3.15 -12.00 8.99
N LEU A 64 -3.98 -10.96 9.24
CA LEU A 64 -4.43 -10.06 8.19
C LEU A 64 -3.27 -9.22 7.63
N ASN A 65 -2.37 -8.75 8.50
CA ASN A 65 -1.18 -8.03 8.09
C ASN A 65 -0.24 -8.92 7.29
N GLU A 66 0.07 -10.14 7.73
CA GLU A 66 0.88 -11.09 6.97
C GLU A 66 0.35 -11.30 5.55
N LYS A 67 -0.97 -11.51 5.40
CA LYS A 67 -1.60 -11.63 4.06
C LYS A 67 -1.44 -10.36 3.22
N ARG A 68 -1.54 -9.17 3.83
CA ARG A 68 -1.32 -7.89 3.14
C ARG A 68 0.14 -7.73 2.73
N THR A 69 1.07 -8.02 3.63
CA THR A 69 2.52 -7.94 3.38
C THR A 69 2.92 -8.91 2.29
N GLU A 70 2.37 -10.13 2.29
CA GLU A 70 2.63 -11.11 1.23
C GLU A 70 2.00 -10.72 -0.11
N ALA A 71 0.80 -10.12 -0.11
CA ALA A 71 0.20 -9.58 -1.33
C ALA A 71 1.00 -8.41 -1.90
N VAL A 72 1.53 -7.53 -1.05
CA VAL A 72 2.45 -6.45 -1.44
C VAL A 72 3.75 -7.04 -1.97
N HIS A 73 4.33 -8.03 -1.29
CA HIS A 73 5.55 -8.70 -1.73
C HIS A 73 5.36 -9.44 -3.06
N LYS A 74 4.21 -10.06 -3.32
CA LYS A 74 3.90 -10.66 -4.63
C LYS A 74 3.79 -9.61 -5.75
N ARG A 75 3.22 -8.44 -5.46
CA ARG A 75 3.14 -7.31 -6.42
C ARG A 75 4.50 -6.67 -6.66
N LEU A 76 5.30 -6.50 -5.61
CA LEU A 76 6.66 -5.96 -5.68
C LEU A 76 7.68 -6.99 -6.17
N GLY A 77 7.42 -8.29 -6.05
CA GLY A 77 8.31 -9.36 -6.49
C GLY A 77 8.51 -9.36 -8.02
N HIS A 78 7.53 -8.87 -8.77
CA HIS A 78 7.72 -8.57 -10.18
C HIS A 78 8.69 -7.41 -10.41
N LEU A 79 8.67 -6.39 -9.55
CA LEU A 79 9.64 -5.28 -9.59
C LEU A 79 11.02 -5.70 -9.07
N ASP A 80 11.14 -6.64 -8.13
CA ASP A 80 12.43 -7.20 -7.68
C ASP A 80 13.21 -7.83 -8.84
N LYS A 81 12.52 -8.58 -9.71
CA LYS A 81 13.12 -9.16 -10.92
C LYS A 81 13.54 -8.15 -11.98
N TYR A 82 13.00 -6.93 -11.97
CA TYR A 82 13.27 -5.93 -13.02
C TYR A 82 14.11 -4.75 -12.55
N TYR A 83 13.96 -4.31 -11.30
CA TYR A 83 14.71 -3.20 -10.72
C TYR A 83 15.98 -3.68 -10.04
N PHE A 84 15.90 -4.63 -9.11
CA PHE A 84 17.09 -5.07 -8.37
C PHE A 84 17.99 -5.96 -9.22
N THR A 85 17.44 -6.82 -10.08
CA THR A 85 18.26 -7.58 -11.04
C THR A 85 18.97 -6.67 -12.03
N LYS A 86 18.31 -5.63 -12.57
CA LYS A 86 19.00 -4.64 -13.43
C LYS A 86 20.06 -3.85 -12.69
N ILE A 87 19.82 -3.44 -11.45
CA ILE A 87 20.80 -2.71 -10.62
C ILE A 87 21.98 -3.61 -10.25
N LEU A 88 21.73 -4.88 -9.94
CA LEU A 88 22.79 -5.86 -9.67
C LEU A 88 23.58 -6.20 -10.94
N ASP A 89 22.91 -6.33 -12.08
CA ASP A 89 23.57 -6.57 -13.37
C ASP A 89 24.42 -5.37 -13.78
N THR A 90 23.93 -4.12 -13.67
CA THR A 90 24.75 -2.93 -13.94
C THR A 90 25.89 -2.77 -12.95
N HIS A 91 25.68 -3.08 -11.66
CA HIS A 91 26.75 -3.05 -10.66
C HIS A 91 27.81 -4.13 -10.94
N ASN A 92 27.40 -5.34 -11.34
CA ASN A 92 28.33 -6.41 -11.71
C ASN A 92 29.08 -6.06 -13.00
N LEU A 93 28.40 -5.50 -14.01
CA LEU A 93 29.04 -5.02 -15.24
C LEU A 93 30.06 -3.91 -14.95
N LEU A 94 29.73 -2.96 -14.07
CA LEU A 94 30.63 -1.88 -13.68
C LEU A 94 31.83 -2.42 -12.90
N LYS A 95 31.61 -3.40 -12.02
CA LYS A 95 32.67 -4.05 -11.24
C LYS A 95 33.60 -4.86 -12.14
N GLU A 96 33.06 -5.59 -13.12
CA GLU A 96 33.82 -6.28 -14.15
C GLU A 96 34.60 -5.28 -15.00
N PHE A 97 33.97 -4.24 -15.53
CA PHE A 97 34.64 -3.18 -16.30
C PHE A 97 35.79 -2.53 -15.51
N LEU A 98 35.57 -2.19 -14.23
CA LEU A 98 36.60 -1.63 -13.36
C LEU A 98 37.71 -2.65 -13.10
N THR A 99 37.39 -3.93 -12.85
CA THR A 99 38.43 -4.94 -12.65
C THR A 99 39.22 -5.27 -13.92
N SER A 100 38.59 -5.26 -15.10
CA SER A 100 39.25 -5.42 -16.39
C SER A 100 40.22 -4.26 -16.66
N ASN A 101 39.77 -3.02 -16.45
CA ASN A 101 40.58 -1.83 -16.72
C ASN A 101 41.66 -1.57 -15.65
N LEU A 102 41.40 -1.90 -14.38
CA LEU A 102 42.39 -1.74 -13.30
C LEU A 102 43.41 -2.89 -13.27
N LYS A 103 43.04 -4.13 -13.65
CA LYS A 103 44.03 -5.21 -13.84
C LYS A 103 44.89 -5.01 -15.08
N ALA A 104 44.39 -4.32 -16.11
CA ALA A 104 45.22 -3.90 -17.24
C ALA A 104 46.31 -2.88 -16.85
N GLN A 105 46.23 -2.25 -15.68
CA GLN A 105 47.21 -1.29 -15.17
C GLN A 105 48.24 -1.88 -14.17
N SER A 106 48.20 -3.18 -13.87
CA SER A 106 49.10 -3.79 -12.88
C SER A 106 50.36 -4.47 -13.46
N ASN A 107 50.87 -4.00 -14.59
CA ASN A 107 52.24 -4.31 -15.02
C ASN A 107 53.14 -3.12 -14.68
N PRO A 108 53.97 -3.20 -13.64
CA PRO A 108 54.81 -2.10 -13.21
C PRO A 108 56.13 -2.17 -13.98
N GLU A 109 56.15 -1.72 -15.23
CA GLU A 109 57.43 -1.40 -15.86
C GLU A 109 57.24 -0.33 -16.94
N LYS A 110 57.93 0.79 -16.70
CA LYS A 110 58.01 2.02 -17.51
C LYS A 110 56.88 3.03 -17.30
N THR A 111 57.09 3.86 -16.29
CA THR A 111 56.52 5.21 -16.17
C THR A 111 57.06 6.08 -17.30
N GLU A 112 56.59 5.88 -18.52
CA GLU A 112 56.50 6.98 -19.46
C GLU A 112 55.33 7.85 -19.01
N VAL A 113 55.53 9.16 -18.95
CA VAL A 113 54.46 10.11 -18.67
C VAL A 113 53.45 9.99 -19.81
N VAL A 114 52.47 9.10 -19.64
CA VAL A 114 51.34 8.99 -20.55
C VAL A 114 50.50 10.23 -20.33
N GLN A 115 50.79 11.25 -21.13
CA GLN A 115 49.84 12.28 -21.48
C GLN A 115 48.59 11.52 -21.96
N PHE A 116 47.52 11.51 -21.15
CA PHE A 116 46.23 10.95 -21.52
C PHE A 116 45.71 11.74 -22.72
N SER A 117 46.12 11.35 -23.91
CA SER A 117 45.37 11.64 -25.12
C SER A 117 44.15 10.73 -25.03
N VAL A 118 43.04 11.27 -24.53
CA VAL A 118 41.74 10.64 -24.77
C VAL A 118 41.67 10.47 -26.28
N ASN A 119 41.66 9.22 -26.75
CA ASN A 119 41.55 8.94 -28.18
C ASN A 119 40.32 9.71 -28.69
N GLU A 120 40.51 10.63 -29.63
CA GLU A 120 39.46 11.53 -30.11
C GLU A 120 38.22 10.77 -30.62
N THR A 121 38.45 9.53 -31.05
CA THR A 121 37.45 8.53 -31.45
C THR A 121 36.62 7.98 -30.28
N GLU A 122 37.21 7.76 -29.11
CA GLU A 122 36.48 7.30 -27.92
C GLU A 122 35.65 8.42 -27.32
N LYS A 123 36.18 9.65 -27.30
CA LYS A 123 35.42 10.83 -26.88
C LYS A 123 34.19 11.05 -27.75
N LYS A 124 34.32 10.93 -29.08
CA LYS A 124 33.19 11.02 -30.03
C LYS A 124 32.16 9.91 -29.84
N LYS A 125 32.57 8.69 -29.48
CA LYS A 125 31.63 7.60 -29.16
C LYS A 125 30.85 7.89 -27.88
N LEU A 126 31.54 8.32 -26.82
CA LEU A 126 30.91 8.71 -25.56
C LEU A 126 29.95 9.89 -25.71
N GLU A 127 30.31 10.90 -26.51
CA GLU A 127 29.42 12.02 -26.83
C GLU A 127 28.16 11.56 -27.58
N LYS A 128 28.30 10.58 -28.48
CA LYS A 128 27.16 9.99 -29.19
C LYS A 128 26.26 9.19 -28.26
N GLU A 129 26.83 8.30 -27.44
CA GLU A 129 26.06 7.51 -26.47
C GLU A 129 25.34 8.41 -25.46
N LEU A 130 25.99 9.50 -25.03
CA LEU A 130 25.37 10.48 -24.14
C LEU A 130 24.16 11.16 -24.82
N ASN A 131 24.29 11.55 -26.08
CA ASN A 131 23.18 12.12 -26.84
C ASN A 131 22.03 11.12 -27.03
N ASP A 132 22.33 9.86 -27.37
CA ASP A 132 21.31 8.81 -27.53
C ASP A 132 20.55 8.58 -26.21
N VAL A 133 21.26 8.62 -25.07
CA VAL A 133 20.64 8.53 -23.73
C VAL A 133 19.77 9.75 -23.43
N TRP A 134 20.20 10.96 -23.79
CA TRP A 134 19.40 12.17 -23.61
C TRP A 134 18.14 12.18 -24.48
N GLU A 135 18.23 11.72 -25.73
CA GLU A 135 17.08 11.57 -26.61
C GLU A 135 16.09 10.54 -26.06
N SER A 136 16.60 9.38 -25.61
CA SER A 136 15.75 8.35 -24.96
C SER A 136 15.06 8.89 -23.71
N HIS A 137 15.75 9.69 -22.90
CA HIS A 137 15.16 10.32 -21.72
C HIS A 137 14.04 11.30 -22.09
N ARG A 138 14.27 12.12 -23.12
CA ARG A 138 13.29 13.08 -23.64
C ARG A 138 12.03 12.38 -24.17
N GLU A 139 12.19 11.30 -24.94
CA GLU A 139 11.06 10.49 -25.40
C GLU A 139 10.28 9.89 -24.23
N MET A 140 10.98 9.40 -23.21
CA MET A 140 10.36 8.81 -22.02
C MET A 140 9.60 9.86 -21.18
N GLU A 141 10.12 11.09 -21.09
CA GLU A 141 9.40 12.21 -20.47
C GLU A 141 8.12 12.57 -21.24
N GLU A 142 8.17 12.56 -22.57
CA GLU A 142 7.00 12.84 -23.41
C GLU A 142 5.92 11.76 -23.25
N ILE A 143 6.32 10.48 -23.23
CA ILE A 143 5.43 9.35 -22.94
C ILE A 143 4.81 9.49 -21.55
N ASN A 144 5.60 9.80 -20.53
CA ASN A 144 5.10 9.99 -19.16
C ASN A 144 4.13 11.16 -19.06
N LYS A 145 4.39 12.27 -19.76
CA LYS A 145 3.49 13.41 -19.81
C LYS A 145 2.17 13.02 -20.47
N ASN A 146 2.21 12.27 -21.57
CA ASN A 146 1.00 11.78 -22.24
C ASN A 146 0.19 10.86 -21.32
N LEU A 147 0.83 9.85 -20.72
CA LEU A 147 0.19 8.93 -19.77
C LEU A 147 -0.44 9.65 -18.58
N ASN A 148 0.25 10.63 -17.98
CA ASN A 148 -0.32 11.42 -16.90
C ASN A 148 -1.56 12.20 -17.33
N THR A 149 -1.56 12.73 -18.55
CA THR A 149 -2.72 13.44 -19.12
C THR A 149 -3.90 12.47 -19.29
N GLN A 150 -3.65 11.27 -19.83
CA GLN A 150 -4.66 10.22 -19.99
C GLN A 150 -5.24 9.77 -18.64
N VAL A 151 -4.37 9.51 -17.64
CA VAL A 151 -4.79 9.12 -16.28
C VAL A 151 -5.65 10.19 -15.63
N ASN A 152 -5.28 11.47 -15.77
CA ASN A 152 -6.07 12.57 -15.22
C ASN A 152 -7.44 12.72 -15.90
N ALA A 153 -7.48 12.56 -17.23
CA ALA A 153 -8.74 12.55 -17.98
C ALA A 153 -9.65 11.41 -17.51
N ILE A 154 -9.11 10.20 -17.32
CA ILE A 154 -9.85 9.03 -16.81
C ILE A 154 -10.35 9.27 -15.38
N LYS A 155 -9.49 9.76 -14.48
CA LYS A 155 -9.87 10.08 -13.08
C LYS A 155 -11.04 11.05 -13.01
N GLY A 156 -11.04 12.09 -13.86
CA GLY A 156 -12.13 13.07 -13.91
C GLY A 156 -13.48 12.51 -14.35
N LYS A 157 -13.53 11.31 -14.93
CA LYS A 157 -14.76 10.66 -15.41
C LYS A 157 -15.38 9.70 -14.40
N PHE A 158 -14.66 9.34 -13.33
CA PHE A 158 -15.23 8.53 -12.26
C PHE A 158 -16.15 9.39 -11.39
N LYS A 159 -17.40 8.96 -11.25
CA LYS A 159 -18.38 9.53 -10.33
C LYS A 159 -18.73 8.52 -9.26
N PHE A 160 -18.87 9.04 -8.04
CA PHE A 160 -19.36 8.25 -6.92
C PHE A 160 -20.88 8.20 -6.96
N GLU A 161 -21.45 7.01 -7.13
CA GLU A 161 -22.88 6.78 -7.02
C GLU A 161 -23.18 6.03 -5.71
N SER A 162 -24.01 6.64 -4.87
CA SER A 162 -24.51 6.04 -3.63
C SER A 162 -26.02 5.86 -3.75
N GLY A 163 -26.46 4.61 -3.92
CA GLY A 163 -27.86 4.23 -3.84
C GLY A 163 -28.22 3.69 -2.45
N ALA A 164 -29.52 3.40 -2.24
CA ALA A 164 -30.03 2.87 -0.96
C ALA A 164 -29.43 1.51 -0.55
N PHE A 165 -28.86 0.75 -1.50
CA PHE A 165 -28.35 -0.60 -1.28
C PHE A 165 -26.88 -0.81 -1.68
N SER A 166 -26.23 0.17 -2.33
CA SER A 166 -24.81 0.06 -2.69
C SER A 166 -24.15 1.41 -2.95
N LYS A 167 -22.87 1.47 -2.63
CA LYS A 167 -21.95 2.57 -2.96
C LYS A 167 -20.98 2.05 -4.00
N SER A 168 -20.93 2.66 -5.18
CA SER A 168 -20.03 2.26 -6.25
C SER A 168 -19.42 3.47 -6.96
N TYR A 169 -18.21 3.30 -7.48
CA TYR A 169 -17.62 4.27 -8.40
C TYR A 169 -17.87 3.77 -9.82
N LYS A 170 -18.53 4.58 -10.65
CA LYS A 170 -18.73 4.30 -12.06
C LYS A 170 -18.07 5.37 -12.89
N ALA A 171 -17.40 4.95 -13.96
CA ALA A 171 -16.96 5.87 -15.00
C ALA A 171 -18.03 5.92 -16.09
N VAL A 172 -18.48 7.11 -16.44
CA VAL A 172 -19.35 7.33 -17.60
C VAL A 172 -18.50 7.98 -18.69
N LEU A 173 -18.19 7.20 -19.73
CA LEU A 173 -17.41 7.61 -20.88
C LEU A 173 -18.18 7.28 -22.15
N SER A 174 -18.33 8.26 -23.05
CA SER A 174 -18.80 8.00 -24.42
C SER A 174 -17.69 7.34 -25.26
N VAL A 175 -18.07 6.67 -26.33
CA VAL A 175 -17.13 6.06 -27.28
C VAL A 175 -16.22 7.11 -27.93
N GLN A 176 -16.71 8.34 -28.12
CA GLN A 176 -15.93 9.46 -28.66
C GLN A 176 -14.87 9.92 -27.66
N GLU A 177 -15.25 10.15 -26.40
CA GLU A 177 -14.30 10.55 -25.35
C GLU A 177 -13.24 9.47 -25.08
N PHE A 178 -13.60 8.19 -25.15
CA PHE A 178 -12.63 7.10 -25.04
C PHE A 178 -11.60 7.18 -26.16
N LYS A 179 -12.03 7.40 -27.40
CA LYS A 179 -11.12 7.54 -28.55
C LYS A 179 -10.24 8.78 -28.45
N GLU A 180 -10.72 9.86 -27.86
CA GLU A 180 -9.92 11.08 -27.65
C GLU A 180 -8.85 10.92 -26.57
N ILE A 181 -9.11 10.16 -25.51
CA ILE A 181 -8.14 9.92 -24.43
C ILE A 181 -6.97 9.05 -24.91
N PHE A 182 -7.22 8.04 -25.74
CA PHE A 182 -6.21 7.05 -26.15
C PHE A 182 -5.65 7.26 -27.56
N LYS A 183 -5.76 8.47 -28.11
CA LYS A 183 -5.18 8.85 -29.40
C LYS A 183 -3.69 9.15 -29.26
#